data_AF-A0A4Q3Y263-F1
#
_entry.id   AF-A0A4Q3Y263-F1
#
_cell.length_a   1.000
_cell.length_b   1.000
_cell.length_c   1.000
_cell.angle_alpha   90.00
_cell.angle_beta   90.00
_cell.angle_gamma   90.00
#
_symmetry.space_group_name_H-M   'P 1'
#
loop_
_entity.id
_entity.type
_entity.pdbx_description
1 polymer ?
#
loop_
_entity_poly.entity_id
_entity_poly.type
_entity_poly.pdbx_seq_one_letter_code
_entity_poly.pdbx_strand_id
1 'polypeptide(L)'
;MGDRPTTRTAKPFARWCADTERAFLLALKLTGQVTKACAEIGRGTSAAYHRRDRDAEFAEAWDRAVADGQAEWAALSVERAGPADDGAGGGRLGRGHNRIDGWDKHRRGAFLRVLGRTKDVREACRAAGMSSTAAYALRGRSPPFARAWEKMLAVDVPSVLDAALERAVKGWVEPIVAGGKIVGERRRYSDTLLRALLLRDADKEKAVRKASAAALAKQPKSKQALEKLAHEAAEAAGGYFSHQYASREETNASLMKSLERLRQRNSEAQARAQQREWERWQACWGSRAKAAPLLLAGPQGDVAGVELLA
;
A
#
# COMPACT_ATOMS: atom_id res chain seq x y z
N MET A 1 93.29 -7.94 -20.18
CA MET A 1 92.62 -8.56 -19.03
C MET A 1 91.55 -7.62 -18.54
N GLY A 2 90.30 -7.82 -19.01
CA GLY A 2 89.17 -6.98 -18.65
C GLY A 2 88.44 -7.59 -17.46
N ASP A 3 88.65 -7.01 -16.29
CA ASP A 3 87.85 -7.26 -15.11
C ASP A 3 86.48 -6.57 -15.29
N ARG A 4 85.39 -7.31 -15.16
CA ARG A 4 84.04 -6.74 -15.03
C ARG A 4 83.41 -7.29 -13.77
N PRO A 5 83.30 -6.50 -12.69
CA PRO A 5 82.50 -6.92 -11.54
C PRO A 5 81.04 -6.97 -11.98
N THR A 6 80.49 -8.18 -12.11
CA THR A 6 79.05 -8.37 -12.24
C THR A 6 78.42 -8.14 -10.87
N THR A 7 78.18 -6.87 -10.51
CA THR A 7 77.29 -6.55 -9.39
C THR A 7 75.89 -7.05 -9.75
N ARG A 8 75.59 -8.28 -9.34
CA ARG A 8 74.24 -8.85 -9.38
C ARG A 8 73.40 -8.05 -8.39
N THR A 9 72.66 -7.06 -8.89
CA THR A 9 71.75 -6.23 -8.10
C THR A 9 70.89 -7.14 -7.22
N ALA A 10 71.04 -7.02 -5.91
CA ALA A 10 70.23 -7.79 -4.97
C ALA A 10 68.76 -7.47 -5.28
N LYS A 11 67.96 -8.51 -5.57
CA LYS A 11 66.52 -8.32 -5.79
C LYS A 11 65.99 -7.56 -4.57
N PRO A 12 65.44 -6.35 -4.72
CA PRO A 12 64.77 -5.71 -3.60
C PRO A 12 63.73 -6.72 -3.12
N PHE A 13 63.65 -6.95 -1.81
CA PHE A 13 62.74 -7.90 -1.18
C PHE A 13 63.15 -9.39 -1.23
N ALA A 14 64.45 -9.72 -1.27
CA ALA A 14 64.93 -11.10 -1.22
C ALA A 14 64.65 -11.87 0.10
N ARG A 15 64.30 -11.19 1.20
CA ARG A 15 63.84 -11.79 2.49
C ARG A 15 62.51 -11.17 2.94
N TRP A 16 61.72 -11.90 3.74
CA TRP A 16 60.55 -11.33 4.43
C TRP A 16 61.06 -10.43 5.57
N CYS A 17 61.19 -9.13 5.32
CA CYS A 17 61.46 -8.10 6.31
C CYS A 17 60.19 -7.28 6.62
N ALA A 18 60.25 -6.44 7.67
CA ALA A 18 59.13 -5.58 8.06
C ALA A 18 58.61 -4.70 6.91
N ASP A 19 59.49 -4.22 6.02
CA ASP A 19 59.09 -3.41 4.87
C ASP A 19 58.36 -4.22 3.79
N THR A 20 58.79 -5.46 3.53
CA THR A 20 58.06 -6.36 2.62
C THR A 20 56.70 -6.75 3.15
N GLU A 21 56.60 -6.89 4.47
CA GLU A 21 55.35 -7.21 5.15
C GLU A 21 54.36 -6.06 5.03
N ARG A 22 54.82 -4.84 5.32
CA ARG A 22 54.02 -3.61 5.14
C ARG A 22 53.61 -3.42 3.68
N ALA A 23 54.52 -3.60 2.73
CA ALA A 23 54.20 -3.49 1.30
C ALA A 23 53.17 -4.54 0.86
N PHE A 24 53.30 -5.78 1.34
CA PHE A 24 52.35 -6.86 1.08
C PHE A 24 50.95 -6.53 1.63
N LEU A 25 50.86 -6.12 2.89
CA LEU A 25 49.58 -5.81 3.53
C LEU A 25 48.89 -4.60 2.88
N LEU A 26 49.64 -3.57 2.50
CA LEU A 26 49.12 -2.44 1.73
C LEU A 26 48.61 -2.87 0.35
N ALA A 27 49.38 -3.69 -0.36
CA ALA A 27 48.95 -4.22 -1.66
C ALA A 27 47.72 -5.12 -1.52
N LEU A 28 47.61 -5.89 -0.44
CA LEU A 28 46.44 -6.72 -0.14
C LEU A 28 45.20 -5.88 0.16
N LYS A 29 45.35 -4.81 0.96
CA LYS A 29 44.26 -3.87 1.24
C LYS A 29 43.73 -3.20 -0.04
N LEU A 30 44.63 -2.76 -0.93
CA LEU A 30 44.27 -2.08 -2.18
C LEU A 30 43.68 -3.02 -3.24
N THR A 31 44.16 -4.26 -3.32
CA THR A 31 43.83 -5.18 -4.43
C THR A 31 42.91 -6.33 -4.04
N GLY A 32 42.74 -6.61 -2.74
CA GLY A 32 41.97 -7.72 -2.15
C GLY A 32 42.30 -9.11 -2.72
N GLN A 33 43.45 -9.23 -3.39
CA GLN A 33 43.88 -10.44 -4.08
C GLN A 33 45.31 -10.77 -3.67
N VAL A 34 45.45 -11.87 -2.94
CA VAL A 34 46.74 -12.38 -2.44
C VAL A 34 47.73 -12.59 -3.58
N THR A 35 47.28 -13.09 -4.74
CA THR A 35 48.13 -13.31 -5.92
C THR A 35 48.72 -12.01 -6.46
N LYS A 36 47.94 -10.92 -6.49
CA LYS A 36 48.42 -9.61 -6.95
C LYS A 36 49.31 -8.96 -5.92
N ALA A 37 48.92 -8.99 -4.64
CA ALA A 37 49.75 -8.50 -3.56
C ALA A 37 51.13 -9.19 -3.51
N CYS A 38 51.17 -10.51 -3.76
CA CYS A 38 52.40 -11.28 -3.90
C CYS A 38 53.21 -10.89 -5.15
N ALA A 39 52.54 -10.61 -6.27
CA ALA A 39 53.20 -10.17 -7.50
C ALA A 39 53.88 -8.80 -7.34
N GLU A 40 53.23 -7.85 -6.65
CA GLU A 40 53.78 -6.52 -6.36
C GLU A 40 55.08 -6.58 -5.54
N ILE A 41 55.17 -7.53 -4.60
CA ILE A 41 56.39 -7.75 -3.79
C ILE A 41 57.37 -8.74 -4.44
N GLY A 42 57.06 -9.28 -5.62
CA GLY A 42 57.88 -10.27 -6.32
C GLY A 42 58.01 -11.62 -5.61
N ARG A 43 56.99 -12.06 -4.87
CA ARG A 43 56.98 -13.31 -4.09
C ARG A 43 55.93 -14.31 -4.55
N GLY A 44 56.16 -15.58 -4.18
CA GLY A 44 55.18 -16.65 -4.38
C GLY A 44 54.11 -16.63 -3.28
N THR A 45 52.88 -16.97 -3.64
CA THR A 45 51.72 -17.02 -2.73
C THR A 45 51.93 -17.98 -1.56
N SER A 46 52.57 -19.13 -1.79
CA SER A 46 52.87 -20.10 -0.73
C SER A 46 53.73 -19.52 0.38
N ALA A 47 54.66 -18.61 0.08
CA ALA A 47 55.52 -17.99 1.08
C ALA A 47 54.74 -17.06 2.04
N ALA A 48 53.68 -16.42 1.54
CA ALA A 48 52.79 -15.57 2.33
C ALA A 48 51.91 -16.41 3.27
N TYR A 49 51.37 -17.53 2.78
CA TYR A 49 50.58 -18.46 3.60
C TYR A 49 51.42 -19.18 4.67
N HIS A 50 52.62 -19.67 4.34
CA HIS A 50 53.51 -20.26 5.34
C HIS A 50 53.91 -19.29 6.46
N ARG A 51 53.99 -17.99 6.15
CA ARG A 51 54.25 -16.95 7.17
C ARG A 51 53.01 -16.73 8.04
N ARG A 52 51.82 -16.66 7.44
CA ARG A 52 50.54 -16.55 8.17
C ARG A 52 50.34 -17.70 9.17
N ASP A 53 50.80 -18.90 8.83
CA ASP A 53 50.72 -20.08 9.70
C ASP A 53 51.72 -20.04 10.87
N ARG A 54 52.88 -19.39 10.68
CA ARG A 54 53.95 -19.33 11.69
C ARG A 54 53.87 -18.10 12.61
N ASP A 55 53.28 -17.01 12.14
CA ASP A 55 53.30 -15.70 12.79
C ASP A 55 51.87 -15.18 13.00
N ALA A 56 51.45 -15.16 14.26
CA ALA A 56 50.11 -14.75 14.66
C ALA A 56 49.87 -13.25 14.46
N GLU A 57 50.87 -12.39 14.71
CA GLU A 57 50.74 -10.95 14.53
C GLU A 57 50.55 -10.61 13.04
N PHE A 58 51.28 -11.30 12.17
CA PHE A 58 51.10 -11.18 10.73
C PHE A 58 49.73 -11.67 10.26
N ALA A 59 49.19 -12.74 10.85
CA ALA A 59 47.86 -13.23 10.55
C ALA A 59 46.77 -12.22 10.92
N GLU A 60 46.85 -11.60 12.10
CA GLU A 60 45.92 -10.53 12.49
C GLU A 60 46.05 -9.30 11.59
N ALA A 61 47.28 -8.90 11.24
CA ALA A 61 47.51 -7.78 10.33
C ALA A 61 46.97 -8.05 8.93
N TRP A 62 47.03 -9.31 8.47
CA TRP A 62 46.42 -9.77 7.23
C TRP A 62 44.89 -9.67 7.28
N ASP A 63 44.27 -10.19 8.33
CA ASP A 63 42.82 -10.17 8.47
C ASP A 63 42.29 -8.74 8.59
N ARG A 64 43.02 -7.86 9.29
CA ARG A 64 42.74 -6.41 9.34
C ARG A 64 42.84 -5.76 7.96
N ALA A 65 43.90 -6.03 7.20
CA ALA A 65 44.06 -5.48 5.86
C ALA A 65 42.95 -5.94 4.89
N VAL A 66 42.51 -7.19 5.00
CA VAL A 66 41.38 -7.72 4.22
C VAL A 66 40.07 -7.06 4.64
N ALA A 67 39.82 -6.91 5.95
CA ALA A 67 38.62 -6.25 6.45
C ALA A 67 38.54 -4.78 6.04
N ASP A 68 39.65 -4.04 6.16
CA ASP A 68 39.75 -2.63 5.75
C ASP A 68 39.53 -2.48 4.24
N GLY A 69 40.17 -3.33 3.43
CA GLY A 69 39.99 -3.32 1.97
C GLY A 69 38.56 -3.66 1.57
N GLN A 70 37.92 -4.63 2.25
CA GLN A 70 36.52 -4.96 2.03
C GLN A 70 35.58 -3.83 2.43
N ALA A 71 35.87 -3.11 3.53
CA ALA A 71 35.07 -1.97 3.99
C ALA A 71 35.18 -0.77 3.03
N GLU A 72 36.40 -0.42 2.61
CA GLU A 72 36.65 0.66 1.65
C GLU A 72 35.98 0.36 0.28
N TRP A 73 36.10 -0.88 -0.19
CA TRP A 73 35.42 -1.29 -1.43
C TRP A 73 33.91 -1.39 -1.29
N ALA A 74 33.38 -1.79 -0.13
CA ALA A 74 31.94 -1.76 0.13
C ALA A 74 31.42 -0.33 0.08
N ALA A 75 32.12 0.63 0.70
CA ALA A 75 31.78 2.05 0.64
C ALA A 75 31.82 2.59 -0.81
N LEU A 76 32.90 2.33 -1.55
CA LEU A 76 33.03 2.74 -2.97
C LEU A 76 32.01 2.03 -3.89
N SER A 77 31.62 0.80 -3.57
CA SER A 77 30.62 0.05 -4.32
C SER A 77 29.21 0.58 -4.09
N VAL A 78 28.91 1.08 -2.88
CA VAL A 78 27.66 1.79 -2.60
C VAL A 78 27.58 3.10 -3.39
N GLU A 79 28.70 3.81 -3.54
CA GLU A 79 28.76 5.03 -4.37
C GLU A 79 28.61 4.74 -5.88
N ARG A 80 29.19 3.64 -6.36
CA ARG A 80 29.13 3.25 -7.80
C ARG A 80 27.83 2.52 -8.17
N ALA A 81 27.22 1.81 -7.23
CA ALA A 81 25.90 1.24 -7.37
C ALA A 81 24.88 2.39 -7.28
N GLY A 82 24.50 2.95 -8.44
CA GLY A 82 23.37 3.86 -8.49
C GLY A 82 22.16 3.24 -7.79
N PRO A 83 21.23 4.03 -7.21
CA PRO A 83 20.22 3.54 -6.28
C PRO A 83 19.40 2.35 -6.82
N ALA A 84 19.28 2.23 -8.15
CA ALA A 84 18.55 1.18 -8.87
C ALA A 84 19.37 -0.10 -9.20
N ASP A 85 20.63 -0.22 -8.77
CA ASP A 85 21.40 -1.46 -8.88
C ASP A 85 21.06 -2.37 -7.69
N ASP A 86 20.61 -3.59 -7.96
CA ASP A 86 20.24 -4.56 -6.92
C ASP A 86 21.47 -5.18 -6.23
N GLY A 87 22.69 -4.78 -6.62
CA GLY A 87 23.95 -5.27 -6.07
C GLY A 87 24.28 -6.71 -6.48
N ALA A 88 23.36 -7.40 -7.14
CA ALA A 88 23.56 -8.78 -7.62
C ALA A 88 24.44 -8.83 -8.88
N GLY A 89 24.80 -7.69 -9.47
CA GLY A 89 25.78 -7.58 -10.55
C GLY A 89 27.24 -7.39 -10.09
N GLY A 90 27.52 -7.43 -8.78
CA GLY A 90 28.82 -7.11 -8.19
C GLY A 90 29.76 -8.31 -8.03
N GLY A 91 30.06 -9.03 -9.11
CA GLY A 91 31.06 -10.09 -9.11
C GLY A 91 31.77 -10.15 -10.45
N ARG A 92 33.06 -9.77 -10.47
CA ARG A 92 34.00 -9.69 -11.61
C ARG A 92 33.50 -10.19 -12.98
N LEU A 93 33.50 -9.28 -13.97
CA LEU A 93 33.89 -9.47 -15.39
C LEU A 93 33.83 -10.90 -15.97
N GLY A 94 32.71 -11.60 -15.77
CA GLY A 94 32.42 -12.86 -16.44
C GLY A 94 31.54 -12.59 -17.63
N ARG A 95 32.13 -12.46 -18.83
CA ARG A 95 31.38 -12.76 -20.05
C ARG A 95 30.90 -14.22 -19.93
N GLY A 96 29.67 -14.45 -19.48
CA GLY A 96 29.08 -15.79 -19.61
C GLY A 96 28.02 -16.28 -18.61
N HIS A 97 27.74 -15.64 -17.47
CA HIS A 97 26.76 -16.24 -16.54
C HIS A 97 25.79 -15.25 -15.87
N ASN A 98 25.04 -14.51 -16.70
CA ASN A 98 23.97 -13.63 -16.22
C ASN A 98 22.66 -13.86 -16.99
N ARG A 99 22.29 -15.13 -17.18
CA ARG A 99 20.97 -15.53 -17.66
C ARG A 99 20.28 -16.35 -16.58
N ILE A 100 19.92 -15.68 -15.49
CA ILE A 100 18.78 -16.14 -14.70
C ILE A 100 17.56 -15.74 -15.52
N ASP A 101 17.16 -16.60 -16.46
CA ASP A 101 15.84 -16.60 -17.11
C ASP A 101 15.48 -15.34 -17.93
N GLY A 102 16.49 -14.61 -18.41
CA GLY A 102 16.33 -13.36 -19.17
C GLY A 102 16.43 -12.08 -18.34
N TRP A 103 16.58 -12.17 -17.01
CA TRP A 103 16.79 -11.02 -16.13
C TRP A 103 18.26 -10.59 -16.07
N ASP A 104 18.70 -9.88 -17.11
CA ASP A 104 20.00 -9.22 -17.10
C ASP A 104 20.04 -8.05 -16.09
N LYS A 105 21.25 -7.56 -15.79
CA LYS A 105 21.46 -6.43 -14.86
C LYS A 105 20.73 -5.16 -15.34
N HIS A 106 20.66 -4.96 -16.65
CA HIS A 106 20.05 -3.77 -17.23
C HIS A 106 18.52 -3.77 -17.04
N ARG A 107 17.86 -4.90 -17.24
CA ARG A 107 16.42 -5.11 -17.02
C ARG A 107 16.06 -5.02 -15.55
N ARG A 108 16.87 -5.60 -14.66
CA ARG A 108 16.69 -5.46 -13.20
C ARG A 108 16.79 -3.99 -12.77
N GLY A 109 17.79 -3.26 -13.28
CA GLY A 109 17.92 -1.83 -13.04
C GLY A 109 16.81 -0.97 -13.66
N ALA A 110 16.34 -1.30 -14.87
CA ALA A 110 15.23 -0.62 -15.52
C ALA A 110 13.93 -0.82 -14.74
N PHE A 111 13.66 -2.05 -14.31
CA PHE A 111 12.53 -2.40 -13.46
C PHE A 111 12.54 -1.60 -12.16
N LEU A 112 13.64 -1.65 -11.40
CA LEU A 112 13.75 -0.98 -10.10
C LEU A 112 13.63 0.55 -10.22
N ARG A 113 14.21 1.14 -11.27
CA ARG A 113 14.13 2.58 -11.51
C ARG A 113 12.69 3.05 -11.76
N VAL A 114 11.93 2.32 -12.55
CA VAL A 114 10.53 2.66 -12.84
C VAL A 114 9.67 2.39 -11.61
N LEU A 115 9.89 1.27 -10.91
CA LEU A 115 9.19 0.95 -9.67
C LEU A 115 9.36 2.05 -8.62
N GLY A 116 10.57 2.58 -8.42
CA GLY A 116 10.81 3.65 -7.46
C GLY A 116 10.10 4.96 -7.79
N ARG A 117 9.82 5.21 -9.08
CA ARG A 117 9.14 6.43 -9.55
C ARG A 117 7.63 6.32 -9.53
N THR A 118 7.07 5.20 -9.97
CA THR A 118 5.63 5.05 -10.22
C THR A 118 4.93 4.18 -9.20
N LYS A 119 5.68 3.33 -8.49
CA LYS A 119 5.16 2.29 -7.58
C LYS A 119 4.21 1.29 -8.25
N ASP A 120 4.12 1.31 -9.59
CA ASP A 120 3.32 0.39 -10.37
C ASP A 120 4.19 -0.72 -10.95
N VAL A 121 3.96 -1.95 -10.48
CA VAL A 121 4.66 -3.16 -10.92
C VAL A 121 4.41 -3.44 -12.41
N ARG A 122 3.21 -3.16 -12.94
CA ARG A 122 2.88 -3.42 -14.35
C ARG A 122 3.68 -2.49 -15.26
N GLU A 123 3.77 -1.23 -14.88
CA GLU A 123 4.57 -0.24 -15.61
C GLU A 123 6.07 -0.55 -15.55
N ALA A 124 6.57 -0.95 -14.38
CA ALA A 124 7.96 -1.38 -14.22
C ALA A 124 8.27 -2.64 -15.05
N CYS A 125 7.33 -3.59 -15.12
CA CYS A 125 7.44 -4.79 -15.96
C CYS A 125 7.48 -4.43 -17.46
N ARG A 126 6.61 -3.52 -17.90
CA ARG A 126 6.60 -3.01 -19.28
C ARG A 126 7.93 -2.36 -19.64
N ALA A 127 8.50 -1.56 -18.75
CA ALA A 127 9.80 -0.92 -18.96
C ALA A 127 10.97 -1.91 -19.03
N ALA A 128 10.91 -3.00 -18.25
CA ALA A 128 11.90 -4.07 -18.28
C ALA A 128 11.69 -5.10 -19.41
N GLY A 129 10.56 -5.01 -20.12
CA GLY A 129 10.14 -5.98 -21.13
C GLY A 129 9.91 -7.37 -20.56
N MET A 130 9.38 -7.46 -19.33
CA MET A 130 9.14 -8.71 -18.59
C MET A 130 7.69 -8.83 -18.14
N SER A 131 7.25 -10.05 -17.84
CA SER A 131 5.93 -10.27 -17.22
C SER A 131 5.97 -10.06 -15.70
N SER A 132 4.83 -9.69 -15.11
CA SER A 132 4.69 -9.57 -13.65
C SER A 132 4.99 -10.88 -12.94
N THR A 133 4.56 -12.00 -13.51
CA THR A 133 4.84 -13.34 -12.98
C THR A 133 6.35 -13.61 -12.90
N ALA A 134 7.11 -13.25 -13.94
CA ALA A 134 8.57 -13.39 -13.94
C ALA A 134 9.25 -12.47 -12.91
N ALA A 135 8.72 -11.27 -12.68
CA ALA A 135 9.24 -10.34 -11.68
C ALA A 135 9.06 -10.86 -10.25
N TYR A 136 7.87 -11.37 -9.91
CA TYR A 136 7.61 -11.98 -8.60
C TYR A 136 8.43 -13.26 -8.39
N ALA A 137 8.57 -14.08 -9.44
CA ALA A 137 9.40 -15.28 -9.38
C ALA A 137 10.89 -14.94 -9.12
N LEU A 138 11.41 -13.87 -9.74
CA LEU A 138 12.75 -13.37 -9.46
C LEU A 138 12.88 -12.85 -8.02
N ARG A 139 11.87 -12.13 -7.50
CA ARG A 139 11.84 -11.66 -6.11
C ARG A 139 11.94 -12.82 -5.10
N GLY A 140 11.28 -13.94 -5.37
CA GLY A 140 11.37 -15.13 -4.53
C GLY A 140 12.74 -15.82 -4.58
N ARG A 141 13.41 -15.83 -5.74
CA ARG A 141 14.70 -16.53 -5.91
C ARG A 141 15.92 -15.69 -5.55
N SER A 142 15.83 -14.36 -5.62
CA SER A 142 16.95 -13.44 -5.45
C SER A 142 16.73 -12.53 -4.25
N PRO A 143 17.26 -12.88 -3.06
CA PRO A 143 17.26 -12.00 -1.89
C PRO A 143 17.81 -10.59 -2.14
N PRO A 144 18.90 -10.37 -2.92
CA PRO A 144 19.37 -9.01 -3.21
C PRO A 144 18.36 -8.21 -4.04
N PHE A 145 17.72 -8.82 -5.03
CA PHE A 145 16.67 -8.16 -5.82
C PHE A 145 15.44 -7.83 -4.97
N ALA A 146 15.04 -8.72 -4.04
CA ALA A 146 13.95 -8.45 -3.12
C ALA A 146 14.23 -7.24 -2.21
N ARG A 147 15.45 -7.14 -1.65
CA ARG A 147 15.84 -5.97 -0.84
C ARG A 147 15.84 -4.68 -1.65
N ALA A 148 16.35 -4.73 -2.88
CA ALA A 148 16.35 -3.58 -3.78
C ALA A 148 14.93 -3.14 -4.16
N TRP A 149 14.03 -4.10 -4.36
CA TRP A 149 12.60 -3.85 -4.60
C TRP A 149 11.97 -3.11 -3.42
N GLU A 150 12.13 -3.60 -2.19
CA GLU A 150 11.61 -2.93 -0.99
C GLU A 150 12.21 -1.53 -0.83
N LYS A 151 13.51 -1.38 -1.07
CA LYS A 151 14.18 -0.07 -1.05
C LYS A 151 13.50 0.90 -2.01
N MET A 152 13.22 0.48 -3.24
CA MET A 152 12.52 1.32 -4.23
C MET A 152 11.10 1.66 -3.83
N LEU A 153 10.38 0.73 -3.20
CA LEU A 153 9.05 1.00 -2.62
C LEU A 153 9.11 1.97 -1.44
N ALA A 154 10.23 2.02 -0.71
CA ALA A 154 10.45 2.97 0.38
C ALA A 154 10.94 4.36 -0.09
N VAL A 155 11.53 4.49 -1.29
CA VAL A 155 11.98 5.79 -1.81
C VAL A 155 10.76 6.63 -2.19
N ASP A 156 10.46 7.68 -1.43
CA ASP A 156 9.56 8.73 -1.89
C ASP A 156 10.33 9.69 -2.80
N VAL A 157 10.08 9.56 -4.11
CA VAL A 157 10.54 10.55 -5.08
C VAL A 157 9.48 11.66 -5.10
N PRO A 158 9.81 12.91 -4.73
CA PRO A 158 8.85 13.99 -4.80
C PRO A 158 8.35 14.11 -6.24
N SER A 159 7.04 13.97 -6.41
CA SER A 159 6.43 14.06 -7.72
C SER A 159 6.52 15.50 -8.24
N VAL A 160 6.35 15.68 -9.55
CA VAL A 160 6.23 17.03 -10.13
C VAL A 160 5.08 17.80 -9.46
N LEU A 161 4.04 17.09 -9.05
CA LEU A 161 2.93 17.66 -8.31
C LEU A 161 3.34 18.11 -6.92
N ASP A 162 4.11 17.33 -6.18
CA ASP A 162 4.60 17.71 -4.85
C ASP A 162 5.50 18.95 -4.96
N ALA A 163 6.41 18.97 -5.94
CA ALA A 163 7.25 20.14 -6.20
C ALA A 163 6.45 21.39 -6.61
N ALA A 164 5.37 21.21 -7.39
CA ALA A 164 4.46 22.29 -7.76
C ALA A 164 3.65 22.79 -6.54
N LEU A 165 3.16 21.87 -5.70
CA LEU A 165 2.43 22.18 -4.48
C LEU A 165 3.32 22.92 -3.49
N GLU A 166 4.56 22.46 -3.26
CA GLU A 166 5.52 23.16 -2.42
C GLU A 166 5.80 24.56 -2.95
N ARG A 167 6.01 24.72 -4.26
CA ARG A 167 6.27 26.04 -4.85
C ARG A 167 5.04 26.96 -4.82
N ALA A 168 3.84 26.41 -4.90
CA ALA A 168 2.59 27.16 -4.78
C ALA A 168 2.31 27.58 -3.33
N VAL A 169 2.48 26.68 -2.37
CA VAL A 169 2.07 26.86 -0.97
C VAL A 169 3.20 27.41 -0.10
N LYS A 170 4.38 26.78 -0.12
CA LYS A 170 5.55 27.22 0.67
C LYS A 170 6.32 28.35 -0.01
N GLY A 171 6.18 28.47 -1.34
CA GLY A 171 6.88 29.45 -2.15
C GLY A 171 8.35 29.08 -2.40
N TRP A 172 9.08 29.90 -3.15
CA TRP A 172 10.53 29.77 -3.36
C TRP A 172 11.27 31.05 -3.00
N VAL A 173 12.55 30.92 -2.68
CA VAL A 173 13.42 32.07 -2.41
C VAL A 173 13.97 32.59 -3.73
N GLU A 174 13.69 33.85 -4.02
CA GLU A 174 14.26 34.61 -5.13
C GLU A 174 15.32 35.56 -4.55
N PRO A 175 16.60 35.42 -4.92
CA PRO A 175 17.64 36.34 -4.47
C PRO A 175 17.43 37.71 -5.14
N ILE A 176 17.40 38.77 -4.34
CA ILE A 176 17.37 40.15 -4.83
C ILE A 176 18.81 40.55 -5.14
N VAL A 177 19.14 40.64 -6.43
CA VAL A 177 20.48 41.06 -6.88
C VAL A 177 20.43 42.54 -7.26
N ALA A 178 21.31 43.34 -6.67
CA ALA A 178 21.54 44.73 -7.09
C ALA A 178 23.05 44.98 -7.19
N GLY A 179 23.48 45.54 -8.34
CA GLY A 179 24.90 45.83 -8.59
C GLY A 179 25.81 44.58 -8.61
N GLY A 180 25.28 43.42 -9.01
CA GLY A 180 26.04 42.16 -9.07
C GLY A 180 26.26 41.48 -7.72
N LYS A 181 25.71 42.02 -6.63
CA LYS A 181 25.73 41.40 -5.29
C LYS A 181 24.32 41.01 -4.87
N ILE A 182 24.17 39.88 -4.18
CA ILE A 182 22.90 39.47 -3.56
C ILE A 182 22.70 40.39 -2.35
N VAL A 183 21.71 41.27 -2.44
CA VAL A 183 21.41 42.31 -1.43
C VAL A 183 20.34 41.82 -0.44
N GLY A 184 19.58 40.77 -0.78
CA GLY A 184 18.63 40.14 0.12
C GLY A 184 17.89 38.98 -0.53
N GLU A 185 16.91 38.44 0.20
CA GLU A 185 16.09 37.32 -0.24
C GLU A 185 14.61 37.71 -0.18
N ARG A 186 13.86 37.39 -1.25
CA ARG A 186 12.40 37.54 -1.29
C ARG A 186 11.75 36.18 -1.48
N ARG A 187 10.74 35.86 -0.68
CA ARG A 187 9.90 34.68 -0.91
C ARG A 187 8.78 35.00 -1.89
N ARG A 188 8.67 34.22 -2.96
CA ARG A 188 7.63 34.30 -3.99
C ARG A 188 6.74 33.08 -3.94
N TYR A 189 5.46 33.27 -4.26
CA TYR A 189 4.47 32.21 -4.42
C TYR A 189 4.01 32.19 -5.88
N SER A 190 3.62 31.02 -6.37
CA SER A 190 3.16 30.86 -7.75
C SER A 190 1.66 30.67 -7.78
N ASP A 191 0.94 31.79 -7.92
CA ASP A 191 -0.52 31.80 -8.00
C ASP A 191 -1.02 31.04 -9.23
N THR A 192 -0.24 31.01 -10.31
CA THR A 192 -0.53 30.23 -11.52
C THR A 192 -0.50 28.73 -11.25
N LEU A 193 0.49 28.24 -10.49
CA LEU A 193 0.56 26.84 -10.07
C LEU A 193 -0.56 26.51 -9.09
N LEU A 194 -0.84 27.39 -8.13
CA LEU A 194 -1.95 27.22 -7.19
C LEU A 194 -3.28 27.09 -7.92
N ARG A 195 -3.55 27.98 -8.88
CA ARG A 195 -4.75 27.95 -9.72
C ARG A 195 -4.84 26.67 -10.55
N ALA A 196 -3.74 26.22 -11.14
CA ALA A 196 -3.70 24.98 -11.92
C ALA A 196 -4.02 23.75 -11.06
N LEU A 197 -3.51 23.69 -9.83
CA LEU A 197 -3.80 22.62 -8.88
C LEU A 197 -5.28 22.61 -8.46
N LEU A 198 -5.85 23.78 -8.14
CA LEU A 198 -7.27 23.91 -7.79
C LEU A 198 -8.20 23.50 -8.94
N LEU A 199 -7.88 23.90 -10.17
CA LEU A 199 -8.65 23.53 -11.36
C LEU A 199 -8.63 22.01 -11.59
N ARG A 200 -7.45 21.39 -11.46
CA ARG A 200 -7.31 19.94 -11.56
C ARG A 200 -8.18 19.22 -10.54
N ASP A 201 -8.22 19.67 -9.30
CA ASP A 201 -9.00 19.02 -8.26
C ASP A 201 -10.51 19.24 -8.48
N ALA A 202 -10.92 20.43 -8.91
CA ALA A 202 -12.30 20.69 -9.33
C ALA A 202 -12.72 19.81 -10.52
N ASP A 203 -11.83 19.59 -11.50
CA ASP A 203 -12.12 18.75 -12.66
C ASP A 203 -12.18 17.27 -12.28
N LYS A 204 -11.35 16.80 -11.34
CA LYS A 204 -11.48 15.47 -10.76
C LYS A 204 -12.81 15.29 -10.05
N GLU A 205 -13.22 16.26 -9.23
CA GLU A 205 -14.53 16.21 -8.57
C GLU A 205 -15.67 16.17 -9.58
N LYS A 206 -15.61 17.00 -10.62
CA LYS A 206 -16.60 16.97 -11.72
C LYS A 206 -16.60 15.61 -12.43
N ALA A 207 -15.43 15.02 -12.68
CA ALA A 207 -15.31 13.71 -13.30
C ALA A 207 -15.93 12.61 -12.43
N VAL A 208 -15.68 12.65 -11.11
CA VAL A 208 -16.30 11.74 -10.14
C VAL A 208 -17.82 11.93 -10.11
N ARG A 209 -18.31 13.16 -9.99
CA ARG A 209 -19.75 13.47 -10.03
C ARG A 209 -20.40 13.00 -11.33
N LYS A 210 -19.75 13.21 -12.47
CA LYS A 210 -20.22 12.74 -13.78
C LYS A 210 -20.24 11.21 -13.84
N ALA A 211 -19.21 10.53 -13.33
CA ALA A 211 -19.16 9.08 -13.27
C ALA A 211 -20.28 8.53 -12.36
N SER A 212 -20.51 9.12 -11.19
CA SER A 212 -21.60 8.78 -10.28
C SER A 212 -22.97 9.03 -10.90
N ALA A 213 -23.16 10.17 -11.57
CA ALA A 213 -24.41 10.49 -12.28
C ALA A 213 -24.66 9.53 -13.46
N ALA A 214 -23.61 9.17 -14.21
CA ALA A 214 -23.71 8.19 -15.29
C ALA A 214 -24.00 6.78 -14.76
N ALA A 215 -23.43 6.40 -13.61
CA ALA A 215 -23.75 5.15 -12.93
C ALA A 215 -25.21 5.13 -12.47
N LEU A 216 -25.70 6.22 -11.88
CA LEU A 216 -27.09 6.39 -11.45
C LEU A 216 -28.05 6.38 -12.64
N ALA A 217 -27.69 7.00 -13.77
CA ALA A 217 -28.51 7.00 -14.98
C ALA A 217 -28.61 5.61 -15.64
N LYS A 218 -27.60 4.75 -15.46
CA LYS A 218 -27.62 3.35 -15.92
C LYS A 218 -28.38 2.41 -14.98
N GLN A 219 -28.73 2.85 -13.77
CA GLN A 219 -29.52 2.04 -12.87
C GLN A 219 -30.96 1.89 -13.41
N PRO A 220 -31.54 0.68 -13.31
CA PRO A 220 -32.92 0.49 -13.69
C PRO A 220 -33.84 1.36 -12.82
N LYS A 221 -34.79 2.07 -13.44
CA LYS A 221 -35.72 2.97 -12.74
C LYS A 221 -36.95 2.27 -12.17
N SER A 222 -37.26 1.06 -12.63
CA SER A 222 -38.41 0.30 -12.14
C SER A 222 -38.02 -0.54 -10.93
N LYS A 223 -38.92 -0.59 -9.93
CA LYS A 223 -38.74 -1.37 -8.69
C LYS A 223 -38.37 -2.83 -8.98
N GLN A 224 -39.07 -3.45 -9.93
CA GLN A 224 -38.83 -4.84 -10.32
C GLN A 224 -37.45 -5.08 -10.94
N ALA A 225 -36.93 -4.12 -11.72
CA ALA A 225 -35.61 -4.27 -12.32
C ALA A 225 -34.47 -3.98 -11.34
N LEU A 226 -34.70 -3.12 -10.34
CA LEU A 226 -33.77 -2.95 -9.20
C LEU A 226 -33.71 -4.20 -8.34
N GLU A 227 -34.85 -4.82 -8.04
CA GLU A 227 -34.92 -6.08 -7.30
C GLU A 227 -34.16 -7.19 -8.02
N LYS A 228 -34.34 -7.34 -9.33
CA LYS A 228 -33.58 -8.31 -10.15
C LYS A 228 -32.08 -8.07 -10.13
N LEU A 229 -31.64 -6.83 -10.38
CA LEU A 229 -30.22 -6.46 -10.33
C LEU A 229 -29.61 -6.74 -8.95
N ALA A 230 -30.36 -6.45 -7.88
CA ALA A 230 -29.93 -6.73 -6.52
C ALA A 230 -29.78 -8.24 -6.28
N HIS A 231 -30.74 -9.06 -6.76
CA HIS A 231 -30.66 -10.52 -6.65
C HIS A 231 -29.45 -11.08 -7.41
N GLU A 232 -29.23 -10.65 -8.66
CA GLU A 232 -28.06 -11.03 -9.46
C GLU A 232 -26.74 -10.64 -8.76
N ALA A 233 -26.69 -9.44 -8.16
CA ALA A 233 -25.52 -8.98 -7.44
C ALA A 233 -25.25 -9.77 -6.14
N ALA A 234 -26.31 -10.18 -5.41
CA ALA A 234 -26.17 -11.00 -4.22
C ALA A 234 -25.73 -12.43 -4.56
N GLU A 235 -26.30 -13.03 -5.61
CA GLU A 235 -25.88 -14.35 -6.09
C GLU A 235 -24.42 -14.35 -6.54
N ALA A 236 -23.98 -13.31 -7.25
CA ALA A 236 -22.57 -13.15 -7.64
C ALA A 236 -21.63 -12.99 -6.43
N ALA A 237 -22.12 -12.45 -5.31
CA ALA A 237 -21.39 -12.35 -4.05
C ALA A 237 -21.49 -13.62 -3.18
N GLY A 238 -22.18 -14.67 -3.65
CA GLY A 238 -22.40 -15.92 -2.92
C GLY A 238 -23.46 -15.84 -1.82
N GLY A 239 -24.26 -14.77 -1.80
CA GLY A 239 -25.44 -14.62 -0.96
C GLY A 239 -26.73 -14.92 -1.73
N TYR A 240 -27.85 -15.05 -1.02
CA TYR A 240 -29.15 -15.27 -1.63
C TYR A 240 -30.22 -14.45 -0.89
N PHE A 241 -31.12 -13.82 -1.65
CA PHE A 241 -32.33 -13.20 -1.10
C PHE A 241 -33.39 -14.27 -0.92
N SER A 242 -33.78 -14.58 0.32
CA SER A 242 -34.88 -15.50 0.58
C SER A 242 -36.15 -15.06 -0.14
N HIS A 243 -36.64 -15.86 -1.10
CA HIS A 243 -37.79 -15.55 -1.97
C HIS A 243 -39.15 -15.49 -1.25
N GLN A 244 -39.21 -15.66 0.07
CA GLN A 244 -40.48 -15.67 0.80
C GLN A 244 -40.78 -14.34 1.48
N TYR A 245 -40.79 -13.25 0.72
CA TYR A 245 -41.54 -12.08 1.15
C TYR A 245 -42.97 -12.23 0.64
N ALA A 246 -43.91 -12.37 1.58
CA ALA A 246 -45.34 -12.28 1.27
C ALA A 246 -45.60 -11.01 0.47
N SER A 247 -46.41 -11.11 -0.58
CA SER A 247 -46.74 -9.95 -1.40
C SER A 247 -47.28 -8.80 -0.53
N ARG A 248 -47.22 -7.56 -1.00
CA ARG A 248 -47.78 -6.41 -0.23
C ARG A 248 -49.24 -6.68 0.14
N GLU A 249 -49.98 -7.33 -0.76
CA GLU A 249 -51.38 -7.69 -0.57
C GLU A 249 -51.54 -8.79 0.48
N GLU A 250 -50.70 -9.83 0.46
CA GLU A 250 -50.69 -10.88 1.48
C GLU A 250 -50.29 -10.35 2.87
N THR A 251 -49.34 -9.43 2.90
CA THR A 251 -48.92 -8.74 4.13
C THR A 251 -50.05 -7.89 4.68
N ASN A 252 -50.71 -7.10 3.82
CA ASN A 252 -51.88 -6.29 4.20
C ASN A 252 -53.04 -7.18 4.70
N ALA A 253 -53.31 -8.29 4.03
CA ALA A 253 -54.35 -9.24 4.43
C ALA A 253 -54.04 -9.87 5.81
N SER A 254 -52.78 -10.22 6.07
CA SER A 254 -52.34 -10.73 7.37
C SER A 254 -52.45 -9.69 8.49
N LEU A 255 -52.11 -8.43 8.21
CA LEU A 255 -52.26 -7.31 9.13
C LEU A 255 -53.74 -7.05 9.44
N MET A 256 -54.60 -7.04 8.42
CA MET A 256 -56.05 -6.88 8.59
C MET A 256 -56.65 -7.99 9.44
N LYS A 257 -56.31 -9.26 9.17
CA LYS A 257 -56.75 -10.41 9.99
C LYS A 257 -56.26 -10.33 11.44
N SER A 258 -55.10 -9.71 11.66
CA SER A 258 -54.57 -9.50 13.01
C SER A 258 -55.28 -8.35 13.74
N LEU A 259 -55.62 -7.27 13.02
CA LEU A 259 -56.44 -6.17 13.54
C LEU A 259 -57.86 -6.64 13.89
N GLU A 260 -58.48 -7.47 13.06
CA GLU A 260 -59.80 -8.05 13.32
C GLU A 260 -59.81 -8.92 14.59
N ARG A 261 -58.80 -9.79 14.74
CA ARG A 261 -58.64 -10.59 15.97
C ARG A 261 -58.50 -9.73 17.21
N LEU A 262 -57.79 -8.60 17.12
CA LEU A 262 -57.67 -7.65 18.23
C LEU A 262 -58.98 -6.93 18.52
N ARG A 263 -59.70 -6.49 17.48
CA ARG A 263 -61.03 -5.87 17.62
C ARG A 263 -62.03 -6.81 18.30
N GLN A 264 -62.04 -8.08 17.90
CA GLN A 264 -62.90 -9.10 18.50
C GLN A 264 -62.58 -9.35 19.97
N ARG A 265 -61.30 -9.46 20.32
CA ARG A 265 -60.89 -9.58 21.73
C ARG A 265 -61.28 -8.36 22.56
N ASN A 266 -61.17 -7.16 21.99
CA ASN A 266 -61.55 -5.93 22.67
C ASN A 266 -63.07 -5.83 22.83
N SER A 267 -63.87 -6.21 21.83
CA SER A 267 -65.33 -6.22 21.93
C SER A 267 -65.81 -7.24 22.96
N GLU A 268 -65.21 -8.44 23.01
CA GLU A 268 -65.49 -9.44 24.04
C GLU A 268 -65.10 -8.95 25.44
N ALA A 269 -63.96 -8.27 25.56
CA ALA A 269 -63.52 -7.68 26.83
C ALA A 269 -64.48 -6.55 27.28
N GLN A 270 -64.93 -5.71 26.36
CA GLN A 270 -65.93 -4.67 26.60
C GLN A 270 -67.28 -5.27 27.01
N ALA A 271 -67.75 -6.31 26.32
CA ALA A 271 -68.98 -7.02 26.67
C ALA A 271 -68.88 -7.66 28.06
N ARG A 272 -67.74 -8.26 28.42
CA ARG A 272 -67.49 -8.77 29.78
C ARG A 272 -67.44 -7.65 30.81
N ALA A 273 -66.86 -6.50 30.48
CA ALA A 273 -66.84 -5.34 31.37
C ALA A 273 -68.25 -4.79 31.59
N GLN A 274 -69.03 -4.62 30.51
CA GLN A 274 -70.44 -4.22 30.57
C GLN A 274 -71.28 -5.23 31.37
N GLN A 275 -71.06 -6.53 31.18
CA GLN A 275 -71.74 -7.57 31.93
C GLN A 275 -71.39 -7.51 33.42
N ARG A 276 -70.11 -7.29 33.77
CA ARG A 276 -69.68 -7.09 35.16
C ARG A 276 -70.25 -5.83 35.76
N GLU A 277 -70.33 -4.74 35.01
CA GLU A 277 -70.98 -3.49 35.44
C GLU A 277 -72.48 -3.71 35.65
N TRP A 278 -73.14 -4.44 34.77
CA TRP A 278 -74.55 -4.84 34.91
C TRP A 278 -74.77 -5.73 36.14
N GLU A 279 -73.93 -6.74 36.36
CA GLU A 279 -73.97 -7.60 37.56
C GLU A 279 -73.71 -6.78 38.83
N ARG A 280 -72.75 -5.85 38.83
CA ARG A 280 -72.49 -4.95 39.95
C ARG A 280 -73.67 -4.01 40.21
N TRP A 281 -74.28 -3.46 39.15
CA TRP A 281 -75.49 -2.66 39.24
C TRP A 281 -76.65 -3.47 39.83
N GLN A 282 -76.88 -4.70 39.34
CA GLN A 282 -77.88 -5.63 39.89
C GLN A 282 -77.59 -6.00 41.35
N ALA A 283 -76.34 -6.18 41.75
CA ALA A 283 -75.99 -6.46 43.15
C ALA A 283 -76.24 -5.24 44.07
N CYS A 284 -75.96 -4.02 43.59
CA CYS A 284 -76.13 -2.79 44.38
C CYS A 284 -77.59 -2.31 44.42
N TRP A 285 -78.36 -2.52 43.35
CA TRP A 285 -79.69 -1.95 43.17
C TRP A 285 -80.80 -2.99 42.93
N GLY A 286 -80.48 -4.23 42.56
CA GLY A 286 -81.43 -5.29 42.25
C GLY A 286 -82.13 -5.91 43.46
N SER A 287 -81.54 -5.86 44.67
CA SER A 287 -82.27 -6.22 45.90
C SER A 287 -83.24 -5.11 46.35
N ARG A 288 -83.00 -3.86 45.93
CA ARG A 288 -83.83 -2.69 46.23
C ARG A 288 -84.92 -2.46 45.16
N ALA A 289 -84.77 -3.05 43.98
CA ALA A 289 -85.71 -3.00 42.85
C ALA A 289 -86.83 -4.07 42.87
N LYS A 290 -86.95 -4.89 43.94
CA LYS A 290 -88.24 -5.56 44.23
C LYS A 290 -89.34 -4.57 44.68
N ALA A 291 -89.01 -3.29 44.79
CA ALA A 291 -89.98 -2.19 44.82
C ALA A 291 -89.75 -1.28 43.59
N ALA A 292 -90.80 -1.17 42.77
CA ALA A 292 -91.02 -0.25 41.63
C ALA A 292 -90.47 -0.66 40.24
N PRO A 293 -91.36 -0.89 39.25
CA PRO A 293 -91.00 -0.85 37.84
C PRO A 293 -90.95 0.62 37.41
N LEU A 294 -89.75 1.16 37.15
CA LEU A 294 -89.61 2.43 36.46
C LEU A 294 -88.76 2.24 35.21
N LEU A 295 -89.45 2.28 34.08
CA LEU A 295 -89.02 2.81 32.79
C LEU A 295 -87.82 3.77 32.92
N LEU A 296 -86.70 3.41 32.30
CA LEU A 296 -85.79 4.40 31.74
C LEU A 296 -85.39 3.97 30.34
N ALA A 297 -85.98 4.66 29.39
CA ALA A 297 -85.57 4.72 28.01
C ALA A 297 -84.26 5.53 27.89
N GLY A 298 -83.34 5.03 27.07
CA GLY A 298 -82.43 5.83 26.23
C GLY A 298 -81.12 6.37 26.85
N PRO A 299 -80.12 6.72 26.02
CA PRO A 299 -80.30 7.11 24.62
C PRO A 299 -79.66 6.16 23.60
N GLN A 300 -80.38 6.02 22.48
CA GLN A 300 -79.82 5.71 21.18
C GLN A 300 -78.76 6.75 20.82
N GLY A 301 -77.57 6.30 20.48
CA GLY A 301 -76.61 7.06 19.67
C GLY A 301 -76.70 6.54 18.25
N ASP A 302 -77.72 7.00 17.53
CA ASP A 302 -77.80 6.88 16.08
C ASP A 302 -76.84 7.90 15.47
N VAL A 303 -75.95 7.43 14.60
CA VAL A 303 -75.44 8.19 13.45
C VAL A 303 -74.99 7.17 12.41
N ALA A 304 -75.99 6.54 11.78
CA ALA A 304 -75.89 6.20 10.38
C ALA A 304 -75.98 7.49 9.53
N GLY A 305 -75.13 7.58 8.50
CA GLY A 305 -75.44 8.34 7.29
C GLY A 305 -74.79 9.71 7.13
N VAL A 306 -73.62 9.75 6.47
CA VAL A 306 -73.36 10.75 5.42
C VAL A 306 -72.72 10.02 4.23
N GLU A 307 -73.58 9.55 3.33
CA GLU A 307 -73.29 9.55 1.90
C GLU A 307 -73.34 11.01 1.43
N LEU A 308 -72.29 11.47 0.73
CA LEU A 308 -72.43 12.41 -0.39
C LEU A 308 -71.11 12.44 -1.19
N LEU A 309 -71.26 12.12 -2.47
CA LEU A 309 -70.30 12.25 -3.56
C LEU A 309 -69.87 13.72 -3.75
N ALA A 310 -68.55 13.95 -3.85
CA ALA A 310 -67.87 14.83 -4.81
C ALA A 310 -66.35 14.69 -4.64
#